data_AF-A0A367LV62-F1
#
_entry.id   AF-A0A367LV62-F1
#
_cell.length_a   1.000
_cell.length_b   1.000
_cell.length_c   1.000
_cell.angle_alpha   90.00
_cell.angle_beta   90.00
_cell.angle_gamma   90.00
#
_symmetry.space_group_name_H-M   'P 1'
#
loop_
_entity.id
_entity.type
_entity.pdbx_description
1 polymer ?
#
loop_
_entity_poly.entity_id
_entity_poly.type
_entity_poly.pdbx_seq_one_letter_code
_entity_poly.pdbx_strand_id
1 'polypeptide(L)'
;AETITPRNIERVRALGGGIAIQDRMAFQGEYFVDRYGAKAAEATPPIQRMLAEGVPVGAGTDATRVSSYNPWTSLYWLVSGRTVGGMALYPQGLPRETA
;
A
#
# COMPACT_ATOMS: atom_id res chain seq x y z
N ALA A 1 6.45 -3.23 0.46
CA ALA A 1 6.61 -2.36 1.65
C ALA A 1 5.72 -2.78 2.84
N GLU A 2 5.18 -3.99 2.79
CA GLU A 2 4.01 -4.41 3.57
C GLU A 2 4.32 -4.61 5.06
N THR A 3 5.61 -4.82 5.37
CA THR A 3 6.13 -5.13 6.70
C THR A 3 7.12 -4.08 7.21
N ILE A 4 7.22 -2.91 6.55
CA ILE A 4 8.12 -1.85 7.03
C ILE A 4 7.65 -1.34 8.39
N THR A 5 8.59 -1.15 9.30
CA THR A 5 8.30 -0.66 10.66
C THR A 5 8.42 0.86 10.71
N PRO A 6 7.73 1.52 11.67
CA PRO A 6 7.90 2.94 11.99
C PRO A 6 9.35 3.42 11.98
N ARG A 7 10.20 2.75 12.77
CA ARG A 7 11.63 3.05 12.88
C ARG A 7 12.36 3.01 11.54
N ASN A 8 11.95 2.12 10.64
CA ASN A 8 12.57 2.00 9.32
C ASN A 8 12.07 3.07 8.34
N ILE A 9 10.82 3.54 8.47
CA ILE A 9 10.33 4.69 7.68
C ILE A 9 11.14 5.95 8.04
N GLU A 10 11.33 6.22 9.33
CA GLU A 10 12.15 7.33 9.83
C GLU A 10 13.60 7.27 9.32
N ARG A 11 14.18 6.05 9.27
CA ARG A 11 15.53 5.85 8.73
C ARG A 11 15.60 6.10 7.23
N VAL A 12 14.62 5.65 6.46
CA VAL A 12 14.56 5.92 5.01
C VAL A 12 14.51 7.43 4.78
N ARG A 13 13.67 8.16 5.52
CA ARG A 13 13.62 9.62 5.49
C ARG A 13 14.97 10.26 5.82
N ALA A 14 15.60 9.85 6.92
CA ALA A 14 16.88 10.40 7.39
C ALA A 14 18.02 10.22 6.38
N LEU A 15 17.93 9.17 5.54
CA LEU A 15 18.88 8.89 4.47
C LEU A 15 18.53 9.60 3.15
N GLY A 16 17.44 10.38 3.10
CA GLY A 16 16.95 11.01 1.86
C GLY A 16 16.39 10.01 0.85
N GLY A 17 16.01 8.81 1.29
CA GLY A 17 15.46 7.76 0.43
C GLY A 17 13.95 7.89 0.20
N GLY A 18 13.45 7.16 -0.80
CA GLY A 18 12.03 6.98 -1.07
C GLY A 18 11.59 5.52 -0.95
N ILE A 19 10.28 5.27 -0.95
CA ILE A 19 9.68 3.94 -0.87
C ILE A 19 8.82 3.68 -2.11
N ALA A 20 9.12 2.60 -2.83
CA ALA A 20 8.23 2.10 -3.89
C ALA A 20 7.27 1.05 -3.31
N ILE A 21 5.96 1.27 -3.47
CA ILE A 21 4.89 0.34 -3.08
C ILE A 21 4.31 -0.37 -4.31
N GLN A 22 3.76 -1.58 -4.09
CA GLN A 22 3.15 -2.38 -5.15
C GLN A 22 1.72 -2.74 -4.78
N ASP A 23 0.83 -2.83 -5.75
CA ASP A 23 -0.61 -3.12 -5.57
C ASP A 23 -0.95 -4.58 -5.24
N ARG A 24 0.01 -5.35 -4.69
CA ARG A 24 -0.21 -6.75 -4.29
C ARG A 24 -1.43 -6.92 -3.39
N MET A 25 -1.63 -6.01 -2.45
CA MET A 25 -2.77 -6.05 -1.52
C MET A 25 -4.11 -5.88 -2.24
N ALA A 26 -4.15 -5.31 -3.45
CA ALA A 26 -5.36 -5.29 -4.25
C ALA A 26 -5.83 -6.71 -4.62
N PHE A 27 -4.92 -7.67 -4.77
CA PHE A 27 -5.23 -9.05 -5.20
C PHE A 27 -5.14 -10.07 -4.06
N GLN A 28 -4.23 -9.86 -3.12
CA GLN A 28 -3.93 -10.81 -2.04
C GLN A 28 -4.43 -10.33 -0.68
N GLY A 29 -5.25 -9.28 -0.64
CA GLY A 29 -5.76 -8.70 0.59
C GLY A 29 -6.55 -9.72 1.42
N GLU A 30 -7.45 -10.49 0.79
CA GLU A 30 -8.25 -11.52 1.46
C GLU A 30 -7.35 -12.57 2.12
N TYR A 31 -6.40 -13.10 1.35
CA TYR A 31 -5.40 -14.05 1.87
C TYR A 31 -4.58 -13.47 3.02
N PHE A 32 -4.20 -12.18 2.94
CA PHE A 32 -3.46 -11.52 4.00
C PHE A 32 -4.29 -11.39 5.27
N VAL A 33 -5.56 -11.01 5.15
CA VAL A 33 -6.52 -10.92 6.27
C VAL A 33 -6.71 -12.29 6.91
N ASP A 34 -6.91 -13.36 6.13
CA ASP A 34 -7.07 -14.71 6.66
C ASP A 34 -5.84 -15.17 7.45
N ARG A 35 -4.64 -14.79 7.00
CA ARG A 35 -3.38 -15.21 7.59
C ARG A 35 -2.94 -14.38 8.81
N TYR A 36 -3.15 -13.08 8.78
CA TYR A 36 -2.59 -12.13 9.76
C TYR A 36 -3.64 -11.32 10.51
N GLY A 37 -4.91 -11.44 10.13
CA GLY A 37 -6.04 -10.72 10.72
C GLY A 37 -6.28 -9.35 10.09
N ALA A 38 -7.55 -8.91 10.15
CA ALA A 38 -8.01 -7.64 9.58
C ALA A 38 -7.24 -6.43 10.12
N LYS A 39 -6.95 -6.41 11.44
CA LYS A 39 -6.20 -5.31 12.07
C LYS A 39 -4.78 -5.16 11.54
N ALA A 40 -4.12 -6.25 11.19
CA ALA A 40 -2.80 -6.18 10.58
C ALA A 40 -2.89 -5.67 9.13
N ALA A 41 -3.92 -6.11 8.39
CA ALA A 41 -4.15 -5.67 7.01
C ALA A 41 -4.43 -4.15 6.91
N GLU A 42 -5.15 -3.57 7.87
CA GLU A 42 -5.43 -2.13 7.93
C GLU A 42 -4.16 -1.26 7.92
N ALA A 43 -3.04 -1.79 8.42
CA ALA A 43 -1.76 -1.09 8.50
C ALA A 43 -0.75 -1.51 7.42
N THR A 44 -1.15 -2.32 6.44
CA THR A 44 -0.23 -2.96 5.50
C THR A 44 -0.61 -2.69 4.04
N PRO A 45 0.25 -1.99 3.26
CA PRO A 45 1.40 -1.21 3.71
C PRO A 45 0.95 0.08 4.44
N PRO A 46 1.77 0.67 5.33
CA PRO A 46 1.41 1.85 6.09
C PRO A 46 1.59 3.15 5.26
N ILE A 47 0.90 3.25 4.12
CA ILE A 47 1.10 4.29 3.09
C ILE A 47 0.87 5.69 3.65
N GLN A 48 -0.25 5.89 4.36
CA GLN A 48 -0.57 7.19 4.96
C GLN A 48 0.53 7.66 5.92
N ARG A 49 1.13 6.74 6.68
CA ARG A 49 2.24 7.05 7.58
C ARG A 49 3.51 7.43 6.82
N MET A 50 3.86 6.69 5.76
CA MET A 50 5.01 7.03 4.92
C MET A 50 4.90 8.47 4.39
N LEU A 51 3.72 8.82 3.89
CA LEU A 51 3.42 10.17 3.39
C LEU A 51 3.45 11.21 4.51
N ALA A 52 2.86 10.93 5.66
CA ALA A 52 2.85 11.84 6.82
C ALA A 52 4.25 12.11 7.39
N GLU A 53 5.17 11.13 7.32
CA GLU A 53 6.58 11.32 7.69
C GLU A 53 7.40 12.06 6.61
N GLY A 54 6.79 12.41 5.48
CA GLY A 54 7.44 13.13 4.39
C GLY A 54 8.40 12.28 3.56
N VAL A 55 8.22 10.95 3.56
CA VAL A 55 8.98 10.05 2.69
C VAL A 55 8.37 10.11 1.29
N PRO A 56 9.17 10.32 0.23
CA PRO A 56 8.68 10.17 -1.14
C PRO A 56 8.18 8.75 -1.40
N VAL A 57 6.93 8.61 -1.82
CA VAL A 57 6.31 7.30 -2.13
C VAL A 57 6.00 7.22 -3.61
N GLY A 58 6.49 6.17 -4.27
CA GLY A 58 6.12 5.82 -5.63
C GLY A 58 5.22 4.60 -5.66
N ALA A 59 4.11 4.64 -6.38
CA ALA A 59 3.23 3.49 -6.58
C ALA A 59 3.57 2.75 -7.87
N GLY A 60 3.38 1.44 -7.89
CA GLY A 60 3.53 0.61 -9.08
C GLY A 60 2.76 -0.70 -8.98
N THR A 61 2.75 -1.44 -10.09
CA THR A 61 2.08 -2.74 -10.16
C THR A 61 3.06 -3.90 -10.00
N ASP A 62 4.35 -3.64 -10.25
CA ASP A 62 5.38 -4.68 -10.39
C ASP A 62 5.03 -5.74 -11.47
N ALA A 63 4.12 -5.35 -12.37
CA ALA A 63 3.70 -6.01 -13.61
C ALA A 63 3.69 -7.54 -13.46
N THR A 64 4.35 -8.26 -14.36
CA THR A 64 4.29 -9.71 -14.55
C THR A 64 4.54 -10.57 -13.31
N ARG A 65 5.02 -9.99 -12.21
CA ARG A 65 5.23 -10.68 -10.93
C ARG A 65 4.06 -10.57 -9.96
N VAL A 66 3.32 -9.46 -9.95
CA VAL A 66 2.26 -9.19 -8.96
C VAL A 66 0.90 -8.91 -9.58
N SER A 67 0.86 -8.15 -10.67
CA SER A 67 -0.36 -7.56 -11.24
C SER A 67 -0.24 -7.42 -12.77
N SER A 68 -1.15 -6.69 -13.40
CA SER A 68 -1.03 -6.24 -14.78
C SER A 68 -0.15 -4.96 -14.86
N TYR A 69 0.26 -4.54 -16.05
CA TYR A 69 0.83 -3.20 -16.25
C TYR A 69 -0.23 -2.09 -16.16
N ASN A 70 -1.51 -2.44 -15.99
CA ASN A 70 -2.62 -1.50 -15.89
C ASN A 70 -2.56 -0.67 -14.58
N PRO A 71 -2.30 0.65 -14.63
CA PRO A 71 -2.18 1.48 -13.43
C PRO A 71 -3.51 1.69 -12.70
N TRP A 72 -4.65 1.50 -13.38
CA TRP A 72 -5.97 1.75 -12.80
C TRP A 72 -6.30 0.81 -11.65
N THR A 73 -5.72 -0.39 -11.63
CA THR A 73 -5.89 -1.32 -10.49
C THR A 73 -5.18 -0.79 -9.25
N SER A 74 -3.94 -0.30 -9.40
CA SER A 74 -3.19 0.30 -8.29
C SER A 74 -3.91 1.54 -7.76
N LEU A 75 -4.36 2.43 -8.66
CA LEU A 75 -5.09 3.64 -8.30
C LEU A 75 -6.43 3.32 -7.62
N TYR A 76 -7.18 2.34 -8.12
CA TYR A 76 -8.41 1.88 -7.48
C TYR A 76 -8.14 1.41 -6.05
N TRP A 77 -7.12 0.57 -5.84
CA TRP A 77 -6.77 0.08 -4.50
C TRP A 77 -6.32 1.21 -3.57
N LEU A 78 -5.48 2.13 -4.05
CA LEU A 78 -5.02 3.29 -3.27
C LEU A 78 -6.18 4.18 -2.84
N VAL A 79 -7.08 4.52 -3.77
CA VAL A 79 -8.18 5.47 -3.53
C VAL A 79 -9.32 4.84 -2.75
N SER A 80 -9.71 3.61 -3.08
CA SER A 80 -10.85 2.94 -2.44
C SER A 80 -10.48 2.24 -1.13
N GLY A 81 -9.20 1.88 -0.96
CA GLY A 81 -8.75 0.99 0.10
C GLY A 81 -9.31 -0.41 0.02
N ARG A 82 -9.72 -0.86 -1.18
CA ARG A 82 -10.33 -2.17 -1.41
C ARG A 82 -9.50 -3.10 -2.27
N THR A 83 -9.70 -4.39 -2.06
CA THR A 83 -9.25 -5.43 -2.99
C THR A 83 -10.08 -5.40 -4.28
N VAL A 84 -9.58 -6.05 -5.33
CA VAL A 84 -10.32 -6.28 -6.58
C VAL A 84 -11.55 -7.15 -6.37
N GLY A 85 -11.57 -7.98 -5.31
CA GLY A 85 -12.74 -8.74 -4.86
C GLY A 85 -13.76 -7.90 -4.08
N GLY A 86 -13.46 -6.63 -3.80
CA GLY A 86 -14.35 -5.70 -3.12
C GLY A 86 -14.23 -5.67 -1.60
N MET A 87 -13.34 -6.47 -0.99
CA MET A 87 -13.08 -6.43 0.45
C MET A 87 -12.43 -5.10 0.83
N ALA A 88 -12.95 -4.43 1.85
CA ALA A 88 -12.32 -3.23 2.42
C ALA A 88 -11.12 -3.63 3.29
N LEU A 89 -9.92 -3.18 2.90
CA LEU A 89 -8.68 -3.40 3.64
C LEU A 89 -8.40 -2.27 4.61
N TYR A 90 -8.60 -1.03 4.16
CA TYR A 90 -8.32 0.16 4.95
C TYR A 90 -9.63 0.83 5.36
N PRO A 91 -9.69 1.45 6.56
CA PRO A 91 -10.83 2.27 6.94
C PRO A 91 -11.07 3.44 5.97
N GLN A 92 -9.98 3.95 5.38
CA GLN A 92 -9.99 5.04 4.41
C GLN A 92 -8.84 4.87 3.40
N GLY A 93 -9.15 5.00 2.11
CA GLY A 93 -8.13 5.12 1.06
C GLY A 93 -7.54 6.53 0.96
N LEU A 94 -6.65 6.74 0.01
CA LEU A 94 -6.03 8.03 -0.27
C LEU A 94 -6.96 8.96 -1.05
N PRO A 95 -6.86 10.30 -0.87
CA PRO A 95 -7.45 11.26 -1.80
C PRO A 95 -6.91 11.05 -3.22
N ARG A 96 -7.75 11.31 -4.23
CA ARG A 96 -7.38 11.09 -5.64
C ARG A 96 -6.23 11.98 -6.10
N GLU A 97 -6.10 13.17 -5.53
CA GLU A 97 -4.98 14.08 -5.80
C GLU A 97 -3.65 13.60 -5.21
N THR A 98 -3.70 12.68 -4.23
CA THR A 98 -2.52 12.08 -3.60
C THR A 98 -2.14 10.74 -4.21
N ALA A 99 -3.13 9.96 -4.64
CA ALA A 99 -2.96 8.63 -5.26
C ALA A 99 -2.45 8.72 -6.70
#